data_AF-A0AAE9ZFC1-F1
#
_entry.id   AF-A0AAE9ZFC1-F1
#
_cell.length_a   1.000
_cell.length_b   1.000
_cell.length_c   1.000
_cell.angle_alpha   90.00
_cell.angle_beta   90.00
_cell.angle_gamma   90.00
#
_symmetry.space_group_name_H-M   'P 1'
#
loop_
_entity.id
_entity.type
_entity.pdbx_description
1 polymer ?
#
loop_
_entity_poly.entity_id
_entity_poly.type
_entity_poly.pdbx_seq_one_letter_code
_entity_poly.pdbx_strand_id
1 'polypeptide(L)'
;MRSFDVFESELAAYEIATKSTALRKLVPQLYRSRIASIEVIDINGQSVTSEYFRGLNYELEFINKPFQKFGTLSWDDTRNLREIFFKESITHLSDASIAGDVNSPKIIDFAVQEYEIWHE
;
A
#
# COMPACT_ATOMS: atom_id res chain seq x y z
N MET A 1 19.60 1.27 -1.78
CA MET A 1 19.15 2.61 -1.36
C MET A 1 17.68 2.82 -1.76
N ARG A 2 17.29 2.61 -3.02
CA ARG A 2 15.92 2.90 -3.50
C ARG A 2 14.78 2.05 -2.93
N SER A 3 14.99 0.76 -2.62
CA SER A 3 13.94 -0.08 -2.02
C SER A 3 13.53 0.36 -0.61
N PHE A 4 14.44 1.02 0.11
CA PHE A 4 14.13 1.63 1.41
C PHE A 4 13.22 2.85 1.20
N ASP A 5 13.55 3.72 0.25
CA ASP A 5 12.76 4.93 -0.03
C ASP A 5 11.32 4.59 -0.47
N VAL A 6 11.16 3.57 -1.31
CA VAL A 6 9.83 3.04 -1.69
C VAL A 6 9.06 2.56 -0.46
N PHE A 7 9.68 1.68 0.35
CA PHE A 7 9.07 1.15 1.57
C PHE A 7 8.65 2.26 2.54
N GLU A 8 9.53 3.24 2.77
CA GLU A 8 9.26 4.37 3.66
C GLU A 8 8.10 5.23 3.14
N SER A 9 8.01 5.46 1.83
CA SER A 9 6.94 6.24 1.21
C SER A 9 5.58 5.54 1.30
N GLU A 10 5.53 4.23 1.09
CA GLU A 10 4.33 3.41 1.23
C GLU A 10 3.88 3.32 2.70
N LEU A 11 4.83 3.01 3.60
CA LEU A 11 4.53 2.93 5.03
C LEU A 11 4.03 4.27 5.57
N ALA A 12 4.68 5.38 5.21
CA ALA A 12 4.23 6.72 5.57
C ALA A 12 2.81 6.99 5.06
N ALA A 13 2.48 6.57 3.84
CA ALA A 13 1.15 6.72 3.29
C ALA A 13 0.10 5.95 4.10
N TYR A 14 0.40 4.72 4.52
CA TYR A 14 -0.48 3.96 5.43
C TYR A 14 -0.61 4.60 6.82
N GLU A 15 0.49 5.11 7.39
CA GLU A 15 0.46 5.80 8.69
C GLU A 15 -0.36 7.09 8.65
N ILE A 16 -0.37 7.81 7.52
CA ILE A 16 -1.24 8.97 7.28
C ILE A 16 -2.69 8.50 7.11
N ALA A 17 -2.94 7.58 6.17
CA ALA A 17 -4.28 7.18 5.77
C ALA A 17 -5.08 6.56 6.93
N THR A 18 -4.44 5.78 7.80
CA THR A 18 -5.11 5.14 8.95
C THR A 18 -5.47 6.13 10.07
N LYS A 19 -4.81 7.28 10.14
CA LYS A 19 -5.12 8.37 11.09
C LYS A 19 -6.14 9.36 10.53
N SER A 20 -6.24 9.49 9.20
CA SER A 20 -7.23 10.36 8.56
C SER A 20 -8.64 9.80 8.69
N THR A 21 -9.58 10.65 9.15
CA THR A 21 -10.99 10.27 9.25
C THR A 21 -11.61 9.99 7.89
N ALA A 22 -11.12 10.63 6.84
CA ALA A 22 -11.58 10.48 5.46
C ALA A 22 -11.02 9.20 4.81
N LEU A 23 -9.76 8.84 5.09
CA LEU A 23 -9.08 7.72 4.44
C LEU A 23 -9.18 6.39 5.18
N ARG A 24 -9.30 6.37 6.52
CA ARG A 24 -9.20 5.12 7.31
C ARG A 24 -10.17 4.01 6.91
N LYS A 25 -11.29 4.35 6.27
CA LYS A 25 -12.28 3.37 5.77
C LYS A 25 -11.95 2.88 4.35
N LEU A 26 -11.18 3.66 3.60
CA LEU A 26 -10.81 3.45 2.20
C LEU A 26 -9.52 2.64 2.03
N VAL A 27 -8.79 2.39 3.11
CA VAL A 27 -7.54 1.62 3.11
C VAL A 27 -7.63 0.44 4.08
N PRO A 28 -6.81 -0.61 3.91
CA PRO A 28 -6.63 -1.63 4.95
C PRO A 28 -6.18 -1.01 6.28
N GLN A 29 -6.63 -1.58 7.39
CA GLN A 29 -6.10 -1.21 8.71
C GLN A 29 -4.61 -1.58 8.81
N LEU A 30 -3.78 -0.66 9.26
CA LEU A 30 -2.40 -0.93 9.67
C LEU A 30 -2.41 -1.43 11.13
N TYR A 31 -1.96 -2.68 11.35
CA TYR A 31 -1.87 -3.27 12.69
C TYR A 31 -0.52 -3.04 13.33
N ARG A 32 0.56 -3.22 12.56
CA ARG A 32 1.94 -3.03 13.02
C ARG A 32 2.78 -2.40 11.91
N SER A 33 3.56 -1.38 12.26
CA SER A 33 4.63 -0.85 11.41
C SER A 33 5.98 -1.38 11.85
N ARG A 34 6.94 -1.48 10.91
CA ARG A 34 8.36 -1.79 11.16
C ARG A 34 8.59 -3.05 11.99
N ILE A 35 8.10 -4.18 11.50
CA ILE A 35 8.28 -5.46 12.18
C ILE A 35 9.74 -5.89 12.05
N ALA A 36 10.44 -5.95 13.18
CA ALA A 36 11.88 -6.19 13.24
C ALA A 36 12.29 -7.57 12.68
N SER A 37 11.43 -8.57 12.84
CA SER A 37 11.67 -9.92 12.30
C SER A 37 10.34 -10.59 11.98
N ILE A 38 10.23 -11.10 10.77
CA ILE A 38 9.22 -12.06 10.37
C ILE A 38 9.93 -13.33 9.92
N GLU A 39 9.28 -14.47 10.09
CA GLU A 39 9.71 -15.71 9.48
C GLU A 39 8.93 -15.88 8.17
N VAL A 40 9.66 -16.12 7.07
CA VAL A 40 9.07 -16.43 5.77
C VAL A 40 9.23 -17.91 5.51
N ILE A 41 8.11 -18.61 5.39
CA ILE A 41 8.03 -20.04 5.16
C ILE A 41 7.48 -20.28 3.75
N ASP A 42 8.17 -21.10 2.96
CA ASP A 42 7.72 -21.48 1.63
C ASP A 42 6.60 -22.54 1.67
N ILE A 43 6.12 -22.96 0.50
CA ILE A 43 5.06 -23.97 0.37
C ILE A 43 5.46 -25.37 0.88
N ASN A 44 6.76 -25.64 1.02
CA ASN A 44 7.29 -26.91 1.50
C ASN A 44 7.59 -26.88 3.02
N GLY A 45 7.34 -25.76 3.70
CA GLY A 45 7.64 -25.60 5.12
C GLY A 45 9.10 -25.21 5.40
N GLN A 46 9.89 -24.84 4.38
CA GLN A 46 11.26 -24.40 4.53
C GLN A 46 11.31 -22.89 4.85
N SER A 47 12.13 -22.52 5.84
CA SER A 47 12.40 -21.10 6.10
C SER A 47 13.27 -20.53 5.00
N VAL A 48 12.73 -19.54 4.28
CA VAL A 48 13.41 -18.75 3.25
C VAL A 48 13.65 -17.31 3.72
N THR A 49 13.50 -17.06 5.02
CA THR A 49 13.63 -15.74 5.66
C THR A 49 14.91 -14.99 5.28
N SER A 50 16.02 -15.69 5.06
CA SER A 50 17.31 -15.09 4.69
C SER A 50 17.32 -14.45 3.30
N GLU A 51 16.36 -14.78 2.44
CA GLU A 51 16.25 -14.26 1.07
C GLU A 51 15.50 -12.91 1.01
N TYR A 52 14.92 -12.48 2.12
CA TYR A 52 14.11 -11.26 2.21
C TYR A 52 14.79 -10.18 3.05
N PHE A 53 14.48 -8.91 2.77
CA PHE A 53 14.96 -7.79 3.55
C PHE A 53 14.32 -7.76 4.94
N ARG A 54 15.16 -7.90 5.98
CA ARG A 54 14.72 -7.72 7.36
C ARG A 54 14.37 -6.26 7.64
N GLY A 55 13.36 -6.04 8.48
CA GLY A 55 12.94 -4.70 8.90
C GLY A 55 12.13 -3.90 7.87
N LEU A 56 12.03 -4.35 6.61
CA LEU A 56 11.16 -3.75 5.59
C LEU A 56 9.81 -4.46 5.54
N ASN A 57 9.14 -4.53 6.70
CA ASN A 57 7.88 -5.27 6.84
C ASN A 57 6.90 -4.49 7.72
N TYR A 58 5.62 -4.55 7.35
CA TYR A 58 4.48 -4.07 8.14
C TYR A 58 3.32 -5.03 7.98
N GLU A 59 2.30 -4.92 8.84
CA GLU A 59 1.13 -5.80 8.83
C GLU A 59 -0.15 -5.02 8.60
N LEU A 60 -0.92 -5.45 7.60
CA LEU A 60 -2.19 -4.86 7.21
C LEU A 60 -3.36 -5.83 7.37
N GLU A 61 -4.58 -5.29 7.39
CA GLU A 61 -5.82 -6.04 7.19
C GLU A 61 -5.77 -6.90 5.93
N PHE A 62 -6.06 -8.20 6.09
CA PHE A 62 -6.24 -9.11 4.96
C PHE A 62 -7.56 -8.83 4.26
N ILE A 63 -7.51 -8.59 2.94
CA ILE A 63 -8.68 -8.30 2.13
C ILE A 63 -8.93 -9.47 1.17
N ASN A 64 -9.99 -10.23 1.44
CA ASN A 64 -10.41 -11.35 0.58
C ASN A 64 -11.39 -10.89 -0.50
N LYS A 65 -10.90 -10.12 -1.48
CA LYS A 65 -11.70 -9.62 -2.62
C LYS A 65 -10.86 -9.58 -3.91
N PRO A 66 -11.50 -9.57 -5.08
CA PRO A 66 -10.82 -9.27 -6.34
C PRO A 66 -10.24 -7.85 -6.32
N PHE A 67 -9.06 -7.70 -6.92
CA PHE A 67 -8.39 -6.42 -7.09
C PHE A 67 -8.40 -6.01 -8.57
N GLN A 68 -8.54 -4.70 -8.80
CA GLN A 68 -8.37 -4.07 -10.10
C GLN A 68 -7.42 -2.88 -9.98
N LYS A 69 -6.63 -2.63 -11.02
CA LYS A 69 -5.67 -1.50 -11.02
C LYS A 69 -6.41 -0.17 -11.06
N PHE A 70 -6.07 0.72 -10.14
CA PHE A 70 -6.69 2.04 -9.98
C PHE A 70 -6.54 2.88 -11.25
N GLY A 71 -5.38 2.83 -11.91
CA GLY A 71 -5.11 3.52 -13.17
C GLY A 71 -5.94 3.04 -14.38
N THR A 72 -6.66 1.92 -14.26
CA THR A 72 -7.52 1.39 -15.35
C THR A 72 -8.97 1.87 -15.26
N LEU A 73 -9.34 2.45 -14.11
CA LEU A 73 -10.66 3.03 -13.89
C LEU A 73 -10.78 4.40 -14.57
N SER A 74 -12.02 4.81 -14.89
CA SER A 74 -12.23 6.11 -15.50
C SER A 74 -11.84 7.25 -14.53
N TRP A 75 -11.50 8.41 -15.11
CA TRP A 75 -11.17 9.58 -14.30
C TRP A 75 -12.36 10.03 -13.46
N ASP A 76 -13.57 10.00 -14.01
CA ASP A 76 -14.78 10.41 -13.30
C ASP A 76 -15.06 9.50 -12.08
N ASP A 77 -14.83 8.19 -12.22
CA ASP A 77 -15.00 7.24 -11.12
C ASP A 77 -13.97 7.45 -10.01
N THR A 78 -12.75 7.84 -10.36
CA THR A 78 -11.63 7.94 -9.42
C THR A 78 -11.35 9.34 -8.90
N ARG A 79 -11.95 10.37 -9.50
CA ARG A 79 -11.69 11.79 -9.17
C ARG A 79 -11.82 12.06 -7.67
N ASN A 80 -12.94 11.67 -7.07
CA ASN A 80 -13.20 11.93 -5.66
C ASN A 80 -12.18 11.23 -4.77
N LEU A 81 -11.82 9.98 -5.10
CA LEU A 81 -10.79 9.23 -4.35
C LEU A 81 -9.44 9.92 -4.44
N ARG A 82 -9.03 10.35 -5.64
CA ARG A 82 -7.80 11.12 -5.83
C ARG A 82 -7.81 12.39 -4.98
N GLU A 83 -8.87 13.18 -5.03
CA GLU A 83 -8.98 14.43 -4.26
C GLU A 83 -8.88 14.20 -2.74
N ILE A 84 -9.44 13.10 -2.21
CA ILE A 84 -9.34 12.77 -0.79
C ILE A 84 -7.89 12.43 -0.41
N PHE A 85 -7.20 11.62 -1.21
CA PHE A 85 -5.80 11.25 -0.96
C PHE A 85 -4.85 12.44 -1.11
N PHE A 86 -5.04 13.27 -2.14
CA PHE A 86 -4.24 14.48 -2.36
C PHE A 86 -4.35 15.48 -1.20
N LYS A 87 -5.53 15.62 -0.59
CA LYS A 87 -5.72 16.47 0.60
C LYS A 87 -4.89 16.01 1.80
N GLU A 88 -4.54 14.73 1.86
CA GLU A 88 -3.70 14.12 2.90
C GLU A 88 -2.24 13.99 2.44
N SER A 89 -1.84 14.69 1.37
CA SER A 89 -0.51 14.67 0.77
C SER A 89 -0.06 13.31 0.22
N ILE A 90 -1.00 12.41 -0.08
CA ILE A 90 -0.71 11.13 -0.74
C ILE A 90 -0.94 11.30 -2.24
N THR A 91 0.15 11.34 -3.01
CA THR A 91 0.10 11.76 -4.41
C THR A 91 0.27 10.61 -5.40
N HIS A 92 0.89 9.51 -5.00
CA HIS A 92 1.17 8.39 -5.88
C HIS A 92 0.06 7.33 -5.79
N LEU A 93 -0.84 7.36 -6.77
CA LEU A 93 -2.00 6.47 -6.92
C LEU A 93 -2.05 5.78 -8.30
N SER A 94 -1.07 6.01 -9.16
CA SER A 94 -1.03 5.43 -10.52
C SER A 94 -1.03 3.91 -10.47
N ASP A 95 -0.22 3.35 -9.57
CA ASP A 95 0.04 1.91 -9.46
C ASP A 95 -0.84 1.23 -8.41
N ALA A 96 -1.68 2.02 -7.74
CA ALA A 96 -2.59 1.55 -6.72
C ALA A 96 -3.55 0.48 -7.25
N SER A 97 -4.00 -0.38 -6.35
CA SER A 97 -5.01 -1.39 -6.62
C SER A 97 -6.24 -1.14 -5.74
N ILE A 98 -7.44 -1.35 -6.28
CA ILE A 98 -8.70 -1.30 -5.53
C ILE A 98 -9.23 -2.71 -5.35
N ALA A 99 -9.51 -3.08 -4.10
CA ALA A 99 -10.38 -4.20 -3.77
C ALA A 99 -11.82 -3.73 -3.53
N GLY A 100 -12.76 -4.37 -4.23
CA GLY A 100 -14.20 -4.07 -4.12
C GLY A 100 -14.69 -2.99 -5.10
N ASP A 101 -15.85 -2.41 -4.77
CA ASP A 101 -16.50 -1.36 -5.56
C ASP A 101 -15.93 0.02 -5.20
N VAL A 102 -15.95 0.95 -6.16
CA VAL A 102 -15.53 2.36 -6.05
C VAL A 102 -16.28 3.11 -4.95
N ASN A 103 -17.50 2.67 -4.59
CA ASN A 103 -18.29 3.26 -3.51
C ASN A 103 -17.81 2.88 -2.10
N SER A 104 -17.07 1.77 -1.96
CA SER A 104 -16.49 1.33 -0.68
C SER A 104 -15.19 0.55 -0.93
N PRO A 105 -14.18 1.22 -1.51
CA PRO A 105 -12.96 0.57 -1.96
C PRO A 105 -12.04 0.32 -0.77
N LYS A 106 -11.23 -0.72 -0.89
CA LYS A 106 -9.98 -0.84 -0.14
C LYS A 106 -8.82 -0.63 -1.09
N ILE A 107 -8.16 0.51 -0.98
CA ILE A 107 -7.07 0.94 -1.86
C ILE A 107 -5.75 0.48 -1.22
N ILE A 108 -4.90 -0.13 -2.03
CA ILE A 108 -3.56 -0.62 -1.68
C ILE A 108 -2.55 -0.16 -2.74
N ASP A 109 -1.26 -0.45 -2.52
CA ASP A 109 -0.14 -0.14 -3.43
C ASP A 109 -0.06 1.37 -3.75
N PHE A 110 -0.20 2.22 -2.73
CA PHE A 110 -0.12 3.68 -2.86
C PHE A 110 1.01 4.24 -1.99
N ALA A 111 1.53 5.40 -2.37
CA ALA A 111 2.65 6.04 -1.67
C ALA A 111 2.46 7.56 -1.55
N VAL A 112 3.17 8.18 -0.60
CA VAL A 112 3.18 9.64 -0.46
C VAL A 112 3.68 10.29 -1.76
N GLN A 113 4.75 9.74 -2.31
CA GLN A 113 5.34 10.13 -3.59
C GLN A 113 5.97 8.93 -4.30
N GLU A 114 6.16 9.06 -5.61
CA GLU A 114 6.75 8.05 -6.48
C GLU A 114 8.28 8.02 -6.38
N TYR A 115 8.85 6.81 -6.47
CA TYR A 115 10.27 6.58 -6.61
C TYR A 115 10.50 5.51 -7.68
N GLU A 116 11.01 5.89 -8.85
CA GLU A 116 11.34 4.93 -9.92
C GLU A 116 12.69 4.24 -9.68
N ILE A 117 12.69 2.91 -9.75
CA ILE A 117 13.91 2.11 -9.74
C ILE A 117 14.41 1.94 -11.19
N TRP A 118 15.30 2.83 -11.62
CA TRP A 118 16.04 2.63 -12.86
C TRP A 118 17.14 1.57 -12.66
N HIS A 119 17.03 0.45 -13.37
CA HIS A 119 18.15 -0.48 -13.55
C HIS A 119 18.98 -0.01 -14.74
N GLU A 120 20.24 0.33 -14.51
CA GLU A 120 21.26 0.34 -15.57
C GLU A 120 21.73 -1.09 -15.85
#